data_AF-A0AAV0WCD3-F1
#
_entry.id   AF-A0AAV0WCD3-F1
#
_cell.length_a   1.000
_cell.length_b   1.000
_cell.length_c   1.000
_cell.angle_alpha   90.00
_cell.angle_beta   90.00
_cell.angle_gamma   90.00
#
_symmetry.space_group_name_H-M   'P 1'
#
loop_
_entity.id
_entity.type
_entity.pdbx_description
1 polymer ?
#
loop_
_entity_poly.entity_id
_entity_poly.type
_entity_poly.pdbx_seq_one_letter_code
_entity_poly.pdbx_strand_id
1 'polypeptide(L)'
;MSELEISRHTIVDWSNFCREVMYDGLVAHKVKIGGVGVEVEIDESKFGKRKYHRGHAVEGQWVFGGVERGTNKCFLVPVEKRDKTTLLNIIKEWILPGTTIISDCWKAYDCLNDEGYVHFKVNHSINFKDPETQQHTNTIEGLWRHGKFSLPQYHRKKDFIGGYLAKHMFLKQIKNKNDALIEFFKLAGHLYNANVPINVEQNSSDTDDNEETDEETDDNIVY
;
A
#
# COMPACT_ATOMS: atom_id res chain seq x y z
N MET A 1 -7.53 27.28 19.64
CA MET A 1 -8.41 27.32 18.45
C MET A 1 -9.25 28.58 18.36
N SER A 2 -9.31 29.43 19.41
CA SER A 2 -9.95 30.76 19.34
C SER A 2 -9.12 31.80 18.59
N GLU A 3 -7.81 31.60 18.43
CA GLU A 3 -6.89 32.60 17.84
C GLU A 3 -7.00 32.74 16.32
N LEU A 4 -7.48 31.71 15.61
CA LEU A 4 -7.62 31.71 14.14
C LEU A 4 -9.08 31.69 13.67
N GLU A 5 -10.04 31.61 14.60
CA GLU A 5 -11.49 31.53 14.32
C GLU A 5 -11.92 30.39 13.37
N ILE A 6 -11.05 29.38 13.15
CA ILE A 6 -11.36 28.24 12.28
C ILE A 6 -12.14 27.17 13.08
N SER A 7 -13.23 26.68 12.48
CA SER A 7 -14.02 25.61 13.08
C SER A 7 -13.21 24.30 13.19
N ARG A 8 -13.50 23.51 14.23
CA ARG A 8 -12.88 22.17 14.39
C ARG A 8 -13.14 21.27 13.18
N HIS A 9 -14.35 21.33 12.61
CA HIS A 9 -14.72 20.54 11.45
C HIS A 9 -13.83 20.85 10.25
N THR A 10 -13.66 22.14 9.95
CA THR A 10 -12.80 22.61 8.87
C THR A 10 -11.36 22.10 9.01
N ILE A 11 -10.80 22.09 10.23
CA ILE A 11 -9.43 21.59 10.47
C ILE A 11 -9.33 20.08 10.23
N VAL A 12 -10.36 19.32 10.66
CA VAL A 12 -10.40 17.87 10.45
C VAL A 12 -10.51 17.55 8.97
N ASP A 13 -11.39 18.24 8.24
CA ASP A 13 -11.60 18.03 6.81
C ASP A 13 -10.34 18.40 6.02
N TRP A 14 -9.72 19.54 6.31
CA TRP A 14 -8.43 19.91 5.73
C TRP A 14 -7.34 18.87 6.00
N SER A 15 -7.32 18.30 7.20
CA SER A 15 -6.37 17.25 7.56
C SER A 15 -6.64 15.93 6.83
N ASN A 16 -7.92 15.59 6.58
CA ASN A 16 -8.31 14.43 5.77
C ASN A 16 -7.86 14.64 4.33
N PHE A 17 -8.21 15.78 3.73
CA PHE A 17 -7.83 16.15 2.38
C PHE A 17 -6.30 16.07 2.17
N CYS A 18 -5.50 16.65 3.08
CA CYS A 18 -4.04 16.52 3.00
C CYS A 18 -3.55 15.06 2.97
N ARG A 19 -4.22 14.14 3.69
CA ARG A 19 -3.86 12.71 3.69
C ARG A 19 -4.27 12.02 2.40
N GLU A 20 -5.43 12.38 1.83
CA GLU A 20 -5.90 11.87 0.55
C GLU A 20 -4.95 12.26 -0.57
N VAL A 21 -4.54 13.54 -0.63
CA VAL A 21 -3.52 14.00 -1.58
C VAL A 21 -2.20 13.23 -1.45
N MET A 22 -1.75 12.95 -0.22
CA MET A 22 -0.55 12.12 -0.01
C MET A 22 -0.76 10.68 -0.48
N TYR A 23 -1.93 10.10 -0.23
CA TYR A 23 -2.27 8.75 -0.64
C TYR A 23 -2.31 8.64 -2.16
N ASP A 24 -3.10 9.49 -2.82
CA ASP A 24 -3.24 9.53 -4.27
C ASP A 24 -1.92 9.86 -4.96
N GLY A 25 -1.16 10.80 -4.40
CA GLY A 25 0.17 11.15 -4.89
C GLY A 25 1.14 9.97 -4.87
N LEU A 26 1.14 9.18 -3.79
CA LEU A 26 1.98 7.98 -3.67
C LEU A 26 1.51 6.83 -4.57
N VAL A 27 0.20 6.72 -4.82
CA VAL A 27 -0.36 5.73 -5.76
C VAL A 27 -0.02 6.10 -7.20
N ALA A 28 -0.23 7.37 -7.59
CA ALA A 28 0.01 7.87 -8.94
C ALA A 28 1.51 7.90 -9.30
N HIS A 29 2.37 8.28 -8.35
CA HIS A 29 3.82 8.38 -8.55
C HIS A 29 4.57 7.28 -7.79
N LYS A 30 4.06 6.06 -7.89
CA LYS A 30 4.63 4.90 -7.20
C LYS A 30 6.06 4.66 -7.68
N VAL A 31 7.01 4.80 -6.75
CA VAL A 31 8.43 4.51 -7.00
C VAL A 31 8.76 3.15 -6.41
N LYS A 32 9.18 2.22 -7.26
CA LYS A 32 9.67 0.92 -6.79
C LYS A 32 10.97 1.07 -6.01
N ILE A 33 11.11 0.28 -4.97
CA ILE A 33 12.32 0.18 -4.15
C ILE A 33 13.15 -1.04 -4.57
N GLY A 34 14.40 -1.13 -4.10
CA GLY A 34 15.28 -2.24 -4.42
C GLY A 34 16.05 -2.05 -5.73
N GLY A 35 16.40 -3.17 -6.35
CA GLY A 35 17.23 -3.29 -7.54
C GLY A 35 18.36 -4.30 -7.35
N VAL A 36 19.08 -4.61 -8.42
CA VAL A 36 20.25 -5.51 -8.36
C VAL A 36 21.27 -5.00 -7.34
N GLY A 37 21.65 -5.86 -6.39
CA GLY A 37 22.59 -5.53 -5.31
C GLY A 37 21.97 -4.74 -4.15
N VAL A 38 20.65 -4.54 -4.15
CA VAL A 38 19.93 -3.86 -3.06
C VAL A 38 19.13 -4.89 -2.27
N GLU A 39 19.13 -4.73 -0.94
CA GLU A 39 18.38 -5.56 -0.01
C GLU A 39 17.08 -4.87 0.44
N VAL A 40 15.97 -5.59 0.40
CA VAL A 40 14.67 -5.14 0.91
C VAL A 40 14.14 -6.16 1.91
N GLU A 41 13.87 -5.73 3.14
CA GLU A 41 13.17 -6.53 4.14
C GLU A 41 11.67 -6.41 3.92
N ILE A 42 10.93 -7.52 3.92
CA ILE A 42 9.46 -7.56 3.80
C ILE A 42 8.83 -8.37 4.95
N ASP A 43 7.64 -7.96 5.38
CA ASP A 43 6.90 -8.61 6.47
C ASP A 43 5.42 -8.16 6.46
N GLU A 44 4.55 -8.87 7.20
CA GLU A 44 3.19 -8.42 7.51
C GLU A 44 2.99 -8.12 8.99
N SER A 45 2.34 -6.98 9.27
CA SER A 45 1.98 -6.62 10.64
C SER A 45 0.51 -6.29 10.77
N LYS A 46 -0.11 -6.78 11.85
CA LYS A 46 -1.49 -6.41 12.21
C LYS A 46 -1.50 -5.12 13.04
N PHE A 47 -2.16 -4.09 12.52
CA PHE A 47 -2.44 -2.83 13.19
C PHE A 47 -3.79 -2.93 13.91
N GLY A 48 -3.86 -2.40 15.14
CA GLY A 48 -5.07 -2.58 15.96
C GLY A 48 -5.22 -4.02 16.47
N LYS A 49 -4.22 -4.52 17.20
CA LYS A 49 -4.27 -5.79 17.94
C LYS A 49 -4.31 -5.50 19.44
N ARG A 50 -5.07 -6.29 20.20
CA ARG A 50 -5.04 -6.27 21.67
C ARG A 50 -3.63 -6.63 22.18
N LYS A 51 -3.12 -5.86 23.14
CA LYS A 51 -1.87 -6.23 23.84
C LYS A 51 -2.14 -7.50 24.66
N TYR A 52 -1.36 -8.55 24.41
CA TYR A 52 -1.49 -9.86 25.11
C TYR A 52 -2.89 -10.51 25.03
N HIS A 53 -3.66 -10.23 23.98
CA HIS A 53 -5.06 -10.70 23.83
C HIS A 53 -6.02 -10.24 24.95
N ARG A 54 -5.62 -9.30 25.80
CA ARG A 54 -6.42 -8.75 26.90
C ARG A 54 -7.09 -7.42 26.50
N GLY A 55 -8.28 -7.16 27.05
CA GLY A 55 -9.05 -5.92 26.81
C GLY A 55 -10.09 -6.01 25.69
N HIS A 56 -10.58 -4.86 25.19
CA HIS A 56 -11.67 -4.74 24.21
C HIS A 56 -11.29 -5.24 22.81
N ALA A 57 -12.23 -5.85 22.06
CA ALA A 57 -11.97 -6.36 20.70
C ALA A 57 -11.79 -5.19 19.76
N VAL A 58 -10.71 -5.21 18.99
CA VAL A 58 -10.51 -4.23 17.93
C VAL A 58 -10.44 -4.98 16.62
N GLU A 59 -11.25 -4.55 15.67
CA GLU A 59 -11.08 -4.95 14.29
C GLU A 59 -9.75 -4.34 13.82
N GLY A 60 -8.77 -5.20 13.55
CA GLY A 60 -7.43 -4.81 13.17
C GLY A 60 -7.23 -4.93 11.67
N GLN A 61 -6.39 -4.06 11.10
CA GLN A 61 -6.00 -4.07 9.70
C GLN A 61 -4.68 -4.81 9.53
N TRP A 62 -4.62 -5.75 8.58
CA TRP A 62 -3.35 -6.28 8.13
C TRP A 62 -2.67 -5.28 7.19
N VAL A 63 -1.38 -5.08 7.40
CA VAL A 63 -0.55 -4.22 6.54
C VAL A 63 0.64 -5.05 6.09
N PHE A 64 0.87 -5.10 4.79
CA PHE A 64 2.08 -5.64 4.19
C PHE A 64 3.04 -4.50 3.91
N GLY A 65 4.33 -4.69 4.14
CA GLY A 65 5.30 -3.63 4.00
C GLY A 65 6.67 -4.13 3.63
N GLY A 66 7.46 -3.20 3.11
CA GLY A 66 8.86 -3.44 2.79
C GLY A 66 9.71 -2.20 3.03
N VAL A 67 10.97 -2.41 3.42
CA VAL A 67 11.94 -1.35 3.65
C VAL A 67 13.26 -1.68 2.97
N GLU A 68 13.78 -0.71 2.22
CA GLU A 68 15.09 -0.79 1.59
C GLU A 68 16.17 -0.52 2.65
N ARG A 69 17.13 -1.45 2.81
CA ARG A 69 18.20 -1.29 3.79
C ARG A 69 19.12 -0.13 3.41
N GLY A 70 19.61 0.58 4.43
CA GLY A 70 20.51 1.72 4.24
C GLY A 70 19.85 2.98 3.69
N THR A 71 18.55 2.98 3.40
CA THR A 71 17.83 4.16 2.90
C THR A 71 16.57 4.46 3.71
N ASN A 72 15.85 5.52 3.32
CA ASN A 72 14.57 5.88 3.91
C ASN A 72 13.37 5.36 3.09
N LYS A 73 13.60 4.61 2.01
CA LYS A 73 12.50 4.14 1.15
C LYS A 73 11.79 2.96 1.79
N CYS A 74 10.46 2.99 1.75
CA CYS A 74 9.61 1.91 2.22
C CYS A 74 8.23 1.98 1.57
N PHE A 75 7.49 0.89 1.67
CA PHE A 75 6.06 0.86 1.38
C PHE A 75 5.27 0.20 2.52
N LEU A 76 4.04 0.65 2.71
CA LEU A 76 3.10 0.14 3.71
C LEU A 76 1.70 0.10 3.09
N VAL A 77 1.23 -1.10 2.78
CA VAL A 77 -0.01 -1.33 2.03
C VAL A 77 -1.00 -2.09 2.91
N PRO A 78 -2.17 -1.50 3.24
CA PRO A 78 -3.26 -2.24 3.86
C PRO A 78 -3.70 -3.39 2.95
N VAL A 79 -3.83 -4.59 3.53
CA VAL A 79 -4.29 -5.80 2.82
C VAL A 79 -5.45 -6.45 3.55
N GLU A 80 -6.46 -6.87 2.79
CA GLU A 80 -7.59 -7.65 3.33
C GLU A 80 -7.21 -9.11 3.54
N LYS A 81 -6.47 -9.67 2.58
CA LYS A 81 -6.01 -11.05 2.58
C LYS A 81 -4.48 -11.08 2.50
N ARG A 82 -3.89 -12.04 3.23
CA ARG A 82 -2.47 -12.36 3.18
C ARG A 82 -2.31 -13.70 2.48
N ASP A 83 -2.83 -13.81 1.27
CA ASP A 83 -2.55 -14.96 0.42
C ASP A 83 -1.35 -14.68 -0.47
N LYS A 84 -0.75 -15.76 -0.98
CA LYS A 84 0.45 -15.71 -1.83
C LYS A 84 0.26 -14.76 -3.01
N THR A 85 -0.88 -14.84 -3.70
CA THR A 85 -1.17 -14.05 -4.89
C THR A 85 -1.21 -12.55 -4.58
N THR A 86 -1.92 -12.17 -3.52
CA THR A 86 -2.05 -10.76 -3.10
C THR A 86 -0.68 -10.17 -2.78
N LEU A 87 0.13 -10.87 -1.99
CA LEU A 87 1.43 -10.33 -1.55
C LEU A 87 2.46 -10.33 -2.67
N LEU A 88 2.46 -11.36 -3.53
CA LEU A 88 3.32 -11.40 -4.70
C LEU A 88 3.02 -10.26 -5.67
N ASN A 89 1.74 -9.94 -5.89
CA ASN A 89 1.35 -8.79 -6.71
C ASN A 89 1.88 -7.47 -6.11
N ILE A 90 1.76 -7.29 -4.79
CA ILE A 90 2.30 -6.10 -4.12
C ILE A 90 3.83 -6.05 -4.23
N ILE A 91 4.53 -7.19 -4.07
CA ILE A 91 5.99 -7.28 -4.26
C ILE A 91 6.37 -6.83 -5.68
N LYS A 92 5.71 -7.37 -6.70
CA LYS A 92 5.95 -6.99 -8.10
C LYS A 92 5.68 -5.52 -8.37
N GLU A 93 4.69 -4.96 -7.69
CA GLU A 93 4.29 -3.57 -7.85
C GLU A 93 5.26 -2.60 -7.17
N TRP A 94 5.85 -2.98 -6.04
CA TRP A 94 6.68 -2.09 -5.21
C TRP A 94 8.17 -2.37 -5.21
N ILE A 95 8.61 -3.55 -5.66
CA ILE A 95 10.00 -3.98 -5.59
C ILE A 95 10.53 -4.28 -6.99
N LEU A 96 11.67 -3.69 -7.35
CA LEU A 96 12.34 -3.91 -8.62
C LEU A 96 12.84 -5.36 -8.74
N PRO A 97 12.76 -6.01 -9.92
CA PRO A 97 13.40 -7.30 -10.15
C PRO A 97 14.91 -7.27 -9.87
N GLY A 98 15.48 -8.42 -9.52
CA GLY A 98 16.89 -8.58 -9.13
C GLY A 98 17.20 -8.14 -7.70
N THR A 99 16.20 -7.62 -6.97
CA THR A 99 16.33 -7.28 -5.54
C THR A 99 16.57 -8.53 -4.70
N THR A 100 17.42 -8.38 -3.69
CA THR A 100 17.54 -9.35 -2.60
C THR A 100 16.44 -9.11 -1.57
N ILE A 101 15.43 -9.97 -1.56
CA ILE A 101 14.32 -9.90 -0.60
C ILE A 101 14.66 -10.72 0.63
N ILE A 102 14.51 -10.13 1.81
CA ILE A 102 14.71 -10.76 3.10
C ILE A 102 13.36 -10.86 3.81
N SER A 103 12.93 -12.07 4.12
CA SER A 103 11.65 -12.30 4.81
C SER A 103 11.74 -13.47 5.79
N ASP A 104 10.70 -13.62 6.60
CA ASP A 104 10.48 -14.83 7.40
C ASP A 104 10.31 -16.07 6.51
N CYS A 105 10.46 -17.26 7.10
CA CYS A 105 10.31 -18.57 6.46
C CYS A 105 8.87 -18.95 6.05
N TRP A 106 8.05 -17.99 5.60
CA TRP A 106 6.69 -18.28 5.18
C TRP A 106 6.64 -18.83 3.75
N LYS A 107 6.00 -20.00 3.57
CA LYS A 107 5.92 -20.74 2.29
C LYS A 107 5.39 -19.93 1.11
N ALA A 108 4.62 -18.87 1.35
CA ALA A 108 4.13 -18.00 0.28
C ALA A 108 5.28 -17.38 -0.53
N TYR A 109 6.44 -17.17 0.09
CA TYR A 109 7.61 -16.54 -0.52
C TYR A 109 8.53 -17.51 -1.28
N ASP A 110 8.25 -18.82 -1.27
CA ASP A 110 9.12 -19.81 -1.92
C ASP A 110 9.26 -19.62 -3.44
N CYS A 111 8.32 -18.89 -4.08
CA CYS A 111 8.36 -18.61 -5.52
C CYS A 111 9.13 -17.34 -5.90
N LEU A 112 9.69 -16.60 -4.94
CA LEU A 112 10.34 -15.31 -5.24
C LEU A 112 11.53 -15.46 -6.20
N ASN A 113 12.26 -16.58 -6.12
CA ASN A 113 13.35 -16.88 -7.05
C ASN A 113 12.87 -17.05 -8.49
N ASP A 114 11.72 -17.70 -8.69
CA ASP A 114 11.11 -17.90 -10.02
C ASP A 114 10.59 -16.59 -10.61
N GLU A 115 10.30 -15.62 -9.74
CA GLU A 115 9.74 -14.30 -10.09
C GLU A 115 10.81 -13.22 -10.28
N GLY A 116 12.08 -13.63 -10.35
CA GLY A 116 13.21 -12.74 -10.65
C GLY A 116 13.78 -12.00 -9.44
N TYR A 117 13.56 -12.49 -8.22
CA TYR A 117 14.14 -11.95 -6.99
C TYR A 117 15.18 -12.92 -6.41
N VAL A 118 16.09 -12.44 -5.57
CA VAL A 118 16.95 -13.30 -4.75
C VAL A 118 16.33 -13.38 -3.37
N HIS A 119 15.91 -14.56 -2.92
CA HIS A 119 15.24 -14.72 -1.63
C HIS A 119 16.16 -15.23 -0.53
N PHE A 120 16.30 -14.46 0.55
CA PHE A 120 16.86 -14.92 1.82
C PHE A 120 15.79 -15.06 2.89
N LYS A 121 15.84 -16.18 3.61
CA LYS A 121 14.90 -16.53 4.67
C LYS A 121 15.56 -16.37 6.03
N VAL A 122 14.93 -15.59 6.91
CA VAL A 122 15.34 -15.49 8.31
C VAL A 122 14.48 -16.42 9.16
N ASN A 123 15.15 -17.33 9.88
CA ASN A 123 14.44 -18.23 10.78
C ASN A 123 14.38 -17.67 12.21
N HIS A 124 13.31 -16.93 12.50
CA HIS A 124 13.04 -16.34 13.81
C HIS A 124 12.88 -17.32 14.97
N SER A 125 12.70 -18.62 14.69
CA SER A 125 12.59 -19.65 15.73
C SER A 125 13.93 -20.21 16.19
N ILE A 126 15.00 -20.00 15.41
CA ILE A 126 16.32 -20.58 15.66
C ILE A 126 17.33 -19.49 16.00
N ASN A 127 17.32 -18.36 15.29
CA ASN A 127 18.33 -17.32 15.47
C ASN A 127 17.74 -15.89 15.28
N PHE A 128 18.09 -14.95 16.17
CA PHE A 128 17.78 -13.50 16.02
C PHE A 128 18.62 -12.81 14.93
N LYS A 129 19.74 -13.43 14.56
CA LYS A 129 20.63 -13.08 13.45
C LYS A 129 21.10 -14.39 12.86
N ASP A 130 20.96 -14.59 11.56
CA ASP A 130 21.59 -15.73 10.92
C ASP A 130 23.11 -15.72 11.22
N PRO A 131 23.69 -16.77 11.83
CA PRO A 131 25.10 -16.79 12.21
C PRO A 131 26.06 -16.73 11.02
N GLU A 132 25.65 -17.22 9.85
CA GLU A 132 26.47 -17.28 8.65
C GLU A 132 26.29 -16.05 7.76
N THR A 133 25.06 -15.51 7.66
CA THR A 133 24.77 -14.37 6.79
C THR A 133 24.66 -13.02 7.52
N GLN A 134 24.59 -13.02 8.87
CA GLN A 134 24.32 -11.84 9.72
C GLN A 134 23.04 -11.07 9.37
N GLN A 135 22.14 -11.64 8.55
CA GLN A 135 20.92 -10.98 8.12
C GLN A 135 19.85 -11.02 9.23
N HIS A 136 19.10 -9.92 9.36
CA HIS A 136 18.03 -9.72 10.35
C HIS A 136 16.87 -8.90 9.77
N THR A 137 15.70 -8.93 10.38
CA THR A 137 14.54 -8.09 9.99
C THR A 137 14.35 -6.86 10.90
N ASN A 138 15.42 -6.43 11.59
CA ASN A 138 15.36 -5.32 12.54
C ASN A 138 14.89 -4.00 11.90
N THR A 139 15.17 -3.78 10.61
CA THR A 139 14.81 -2.53 9.93
C THR A 139 13.30 -2.45 9.77
N ILE A 140 12.67 -3.55 9.35
CA ILE A 140 11.23 -3.62 9.19
C ILE A 140 10.50 -3.64 10.55
N GLU A 141 11.07 -4.24 11.59
CA GLU A 141 10.56 -4.11 12.96
C GLU A 141 10.52 -2.65 13.43
N GLY A 142 11.58 -1.90 13.15
CA GLY A 142 11.65 -0.46 13.38
C GLY A 142 10.57 0.30 12.61
N LEU A 143 10.39 -0.03 11.32
CA LEU A 143 9.33 0.55 10.48
C LEU A 143 7.95 0.31 11.09
N TRP A 144 7.66 -0.90 11.56
CA TRP A 144 6.38 -1.21 12.21
C TRP A 144 6.14 -0.37 13.45
N ARG A 145 7.16 -0.17 14.29
CA ARG A 145 7.05 0.66 15.48
C ARG A 145 6.66 2.09 15.11
N HIS A 146 7.35 2.67 14.13
CA HIS A 146 7.12 4.05 13.70
C HIS A 146 5.78 4.22 12.98
N GLY A 147 5.40 3.29 12.09
CA GLY A 147 4.12 3.32 11.39
C GLY A 147 2.93 3.16 12.35
N LYS A 148 3.05 2.30 13.39
CA LYS A 148 2.01 2.17 14.43
C LYS A 148 1.90 3.44 15.27
N PHE A 149 3.02 4.10 15.56
CA PHE A 149 3.05 5.34 16.34
C PHE A 149 2.49 6.54 15.57
N SER A 150 2.57 6.55 14.23
CA SER A 150 1.98 7.63 13.42
C SER A 150 0.45 7.58 13.34
N LEU A 151 -0.19 6.50 13.80
CA LEU A 151 -1.65 6.41 13.87
C LEU A 151 -2.19 7.17 15.09
N PRO A 152 -3.39 7.76 15.00
CA PRO A 152 -4.03 8.37 16.15
C PRO A 152 -4.31 7.33 17.25
N GLN A 153 -4.20 7.78 18.51
CA GLN A 153 -4.40 6.92 19.67
C GLN A 153 -5.82 6.31 19.70
N TYR A 154 -6.82 7.09 19.31
CA TYR A 154 -8.25 6.74 19.31
C TYR A 154 -8.86 6.83 17.90
N HIS A 155 -10.07 6.26 17.72
CA HIS A 155 -10.88 6.36 16.48
C HIS A 155 -10.19 5.89 15.20
N ARG A 156 -9.42 4.80 15.28
CA ARG A 156 -8.82 4.14 14.11
C ARG A 156 -9.88 3.37 13.35
N LYS A 157 -10.54 4.02 12.39
CA LYS A 157 -11.35 3.30 11.38
C LYS A 157 -10.44 2.73 10.30
N LYS A 158 -10.79 1.55 9.82
CA LYS A 158 -10.05 0.79 8.82
C LYS A 158 -9.80 1.61 7.54
N ASP A 159 -10.85 2.29 7.08
CA ASP A 159 -10.87 3.07 5.84
C ASP A 159 -9.83 4.20 5.83
N PHE A 160 -9.50 4.77 7.00
CA PHE A 160 -8.53 5.87 7.08
C PHE A 160 -7.08 5.40 7.23
N ILE A 161 -6.82 4.11 7.47
CA ILE A 161 -5.46 3.60 7.71
C ILE A 161 -4.57 3.88 6.51
N GLY A 162 -5.07 3.71 5.28
CA GLY A 162 -4.32 4.02 4.06
C GLY A 162 -3.74 5.43 4.06
N GLY A 163 -4.55 6.45 4.35
CA GLY A 163 -4.11 7.84 4.39
C GLY A 163 -3.08 8.14 5.51
N TYR A 164 -3.19 7.47 6.66
CA TYR A 164 -2.17 7.63 7.71
C TYR A 164 -0.85 6.97 7.36
N LEU A 165 -0.89 5.79 6.73
CA LEU A 165 0.32 5.11 6.24
C LEU A 165 0.97 5.90 5.10
N ALA A 166 0.17 6.46 4.19
CA ALA A 166 0.64 7.36 3.13
C ALA A 166 1.37 8.58 3.71
N LYS A 167 0.77 9.27 4.70
CA LYS A 167 1.45 10.35 5.41
C LYS A 167 2.77 9.90 6.04
N HIS A 168 2.80 8.72 6.66
CA HIS A 168 4.02 8.18 7.26
C HIS A 168 5.12 7.94 6.20
N MET A 169 4.78 7.29 5.10
CA MET A 169 5.68 7.02 3.98
C MET A 169 6.22 8.32 3.37
N PHE A 170 5.34 9.27 3.09
CA PHE A 170 5.69 10.58 2.56
C PHE A 170 6.70 11.29 3.46
N LEU A 171 6.39 11.46 4.74
CA LEU A 171 7.28 12.14 5.71
C LEU A 171 8.63 11.44 5.86
N LYS A 172 8.65 10.11 5.77
CA LYS A 172 9.91 9.34 5.82
C LYS A 172 10.74 9.56 4.55
N GLN A 173 10.12 9.59 3.38
CA GLN A 173 10.79 9.85 2.09
C GLN A 173 11.44 11.25 2.06
N ILE A 174 10.76 12.25 2.62
CA ILE A 174 11.24 13.64 2.62
C ILE A 174 12.07 14.02 3.86
N LYS A 175 12.45 13.06 4.70
CA LYS A 175 13.14 13.32 5.99
C LYS A 175 14.41 14.19 5.85
N ASN A 176 15.09 14.10 4.72
CA ASN A 176 16.32 14.86 4.43
C ASN A 176 16.06 16.15 3.63
N LYS A 177 14.79 16.53 3.44
CA LYS A 177 14.38 17.77 2.76
C LYS A 177 14.12 18.87 3.80
N ASN A 178 14.30 20.12 3.39
CA ASN A 178 14.25 21.26 4.29
C ASN A 178 12.82 21.60 4.76
N ASP A 179 11.79 21.35 3.94
CA ASP A 179 10.43 21.77 4.26
C ASP A 179 9.37 20.78 3.74
N ALA A 180 8.61 20.19 4.68
CA ALA A 180 7.56 19.22 4.37
C ALA A 180 6.34 19.84 3.67
N LEU A 181 6.05 21.11 3.94
CA LEU A 181 4.93 21.81 3.32
C LEU A 181 5.21 22.07 1.84
N ILE A 182 6.44 22.48 1.52
CA ILE A 182 6.86 22.67 0.13
C ILE A 182 6.80 21.36 -0.65
N GLU A 183 7.32 20.27 -0.09
CA GLU A 183 7.26 18.96 -0.74
C GLU A 183 5.82 18.45 -0.90
N PHE A 184 4.93 18.76 0.05
CA PHE A 184 3.51 18.46 -0.07
C PHE A 184 2.85 19.22 -1.23
N PHE A 185 3.12 20.52 -1.36
CA PHE A 185 2.57 21.30 -2.48
C PHE A 185 3.13 20.87 -3.84
N LYS A 186 4.38 20.42 -3.91
CA LYS A 186 4.92 19.79 -5.13
C LYS A 186 4.14 18.52 -5.47
N LEU A 187 3.89 17.66 -4.49
CA LEU A 187 3.11 16.43 -4.67
C LEU A 187 1.69 16.75 -5.17
N ALA A 188 1.01 17.70 -4.52
CA ALA A 188 -0.32 18.17 -4.91
C ALA A 188 -0.31 18.77 -6.32
N GLY A 189 0.69 19.59 -6.64
CA GLY A 189 0.84 20.21 -7.95
C GLY A 189 1.05 19.19 -9.07
N HIS A 190 1.77 18.10 -8.83
CA HIS A 190 1.87 17.00 -9.79
C HIS A 190 0.55 16.24 -9.94
N LEU A 191 -0.14 15.97 -8.83
CA LEU A 191 -1.40 15.23 -8.83
C LEU A 191 -2.52 15.97 -9.58
N TYR A 192 -2.62 17.28 -9.38
CA TYR A 192 -3.67 18.12 -9.96
C TYR A 192 -3.18 18.99 -11.13
N ASN A 193 -2.08 18.61 -11.79
CA ASN A 193 -1.52 19.42 -12.86
C ASN A 193 -2.55 19.58 -14.01
N ALA A 194 -3.19 20.74 -14.08
CA ALA A 194 -4.23 21.06 -15.06
C ALA A 194 -3.74 21.09 -16.52
N ASN A 195 -2.42 20.96 -16.74
CA ASN A 195 -1.79 20.98 -18.06
C ASN A 195 -1.69 19.59 -18.71
N VAL A 196 -2.11 18.52 -18.03
CA VAL A 196 -2.25 17.19 -18.63
C VAL A 196 -3.72 17.01 -19.03
N PRO A 197 -4.08 16.99 -20.32
CA PRO A 197 -5.45 16.74 -20.72
C PRO A 197 -5.88 15.36 -20.22
N ILE A 198 -7.02 15.32 -19.55
CA ILE A 198 -7.66 14.08 -19.13
C ILE A 198 -8.11 13.39 -20.42
N ASN A 199 -7.34 12.41 -20.91
CA ASN A 199 -7.81 11.50 -21.93
C ASN A 199 -8.85 10.58 -21.28
N VAL A 200 -10.10 11.05 -21.25
CA VAL A 200 -11.26 10.19 -21.06
C VAL A 200 -11.42 9.44 -22.38
N GLU A 201 -10.84 8.25 -22.48
CA GLU A 201 -11.30 7.29 -23.49
C GLU A 201 -12.74 6.92 -23.14
N GLN A 202 -13.68 7.61 -23.79
CA GLN A 202 -15.06 7.17 -23.89
C GLN A 202 -15.08 5.94 -24.80
N ASN A 203 -15.24 4.75 -24.22
CA ASN A 203 -15.79 3.63 -24.96
C ASN A 203 -17.29 3.88 -25.14
N SER A 204 -17.64 4.70 -26.13
CA SER A 204 -18.92 4.65 -26.81
C SER A 204 -18.81 3.58 -27.90
N SER A 205 -19.42 2.42 -27.69
CA SER A 205 -19.87 1.60 -28.80
C SER A 205 -21.40 1.60 -28.75
N ASP A 206 -21.96 2.62 -29.40
CA ASP A 206 -23.28 2.52 -29.99
C ASP A 206 -23.24 1.39 -31.03
N THR A 207 -24.18 0.46 -30.93
CA THR A 207 -24.70 -0.25 -32.09
C THR A 207 -26.20 -0.16 -32.01
N ASP A 208 -26.74 0.81 -32.76
CA ASP A 208 -28.14 0.88 -33.18
C ASP A 208 -28.48 -0.32 -34.07
N ASP A 209 -29.72 -0.78 -33.86
CA ASP A 209 -30.71 -1.24 -34.82
C ASP A 209 -30.38 -2.32 -35.86
N ASN A 210 -31.15 -3.41 -35.79
CA ASN A 210 -32.00 -3.85 -36.90
C ASN A 210 -33.16 -4.69 -36.37
N GLU A 211 -34.36 -4.10 -36.40
CA GLU A 211 -35.62 -4.84 -36.54
C GLU A 211 -35.73 -5.36 -37.98
N GLU A 212 -36.02 -6.65 -38.15
CA GLU A 212 -36.80 -7.13 -39.31
C GLU A 212 -37.55 -8.43 -38.95
N THR A 213 -38.87 -8.30 -39.00
CA THR A 213 -39.95 -9.29 -39.16
C THR A 213 -39.74 -10.12 -40.45
N ASP A 214 -40.25 -11.32 -40.74
CA ASP A 214 -41.39 -12.18 -40.37
C ASP A 214 -41.02 -13.63 -40.77
N GLU A 215 -41.72 -14.65 -40.24
CA GLU A 215 -42.42 -15.66 -41.06
C GLU A 215 -43.13 -16.71 -40.16
N GLU A 216 -44.46 -16.71 -40.25
CA GLU A 216 -45.36 -17.78 -39.82
C GLU A 216 -45.18 -19.03 -40.68
N THR A 217 -45.21 -20.22 -40.07
CA THR A 217 -46.02 -21.33 -40.62
C THR A 217 -46.54 -22.22 -39.48
N ASP A 218 -47.85 -22.32 -39.48
CA ASP A 218 -48.74 -23.19 -38.70
C ASP A 218 -48.62 -24.66 -39.16
N ASP A 219 -48.69 -25.62 -38.23
CA ASP A 219 -49.36 -26.92 -38.43
C ASP A 219 -49.27 -27.85 -37.18
N ASN A 220 -50.30 -27.77 -36.35
CA ASN A 220 -51.25 -28.84 -36.05
C ASN A 220 -50.82 -30.28 -35.59
N ILE A 221 -51.20 -30.56 -34.33
CA ILE A 221 -51.92 -31.74 -33.74
C ILE A 221 -51.21 -33.12 -33.63
N VAL A 222 -51.19 -33.69 -32.40
CA VAL A 222 -51.94 -34.91 -31.96
C VAL A 222 -51.19 -35.71 -30.87
N TYR A 223 -51.89 -35.85 -29.73
CA TYR A 223 -51.76 -36.69 -28.51
C TYR A 223 -50.55 -36.49 -27.58
#